data_AF-A0A955I1L0-F1
#
_entry.id   AF-A0A955I1L0-F1
#
_cell.length_a   1.000
_cell.length_b   1.000
_cell.length_c   1.000
_cell.angle_alpha   90.00
_cell.angle_beta   90.00
_cell.angle_gamma   90.00
#
_symmetry.space_group_name_H-M   'P 1'
#
loop_
_entity.id
_entity.type
_entity.pdbx_description
1 polymer ?
#
loop_
_entity_poly.entity_id
_entity_poly.type
_entity_poly.pdbx_seq_one_letter_code
_entity_poly.pdbx_strand_id
1 'polypeptide(L)'
;MKRSYDAFTLIEILVTVGLISILAAATILAINPSVAFSKSRNASRWNGVRAIHSGIEQWLIDGNDIDTLLEGDGSPIANCVDGTTVITDVPTILDGQIDLDAVLVGSDQAYIVEIPRDPSATSGGDTGYRICLFGQQSKRILISAPDSELEEVITIPTETPPELISDTIAVVVGSGTNDTSLLGGTAFNSTDTTLTLGTSFNNSIHLFLNFQNLDIPQGATITNATLDLVVTTVSGSNVNVDLMTYPDHDTSPPTNSTSFNSLESGLDEIVVDWNSVPSGGWGTPISSPDISALIQSHIDDPTWTPGSDILIWVGNDGSDAWSGISVTSGDFSGSEDKPTLSIDFEYYP
;
A
#
# COMPACT_ATOMS: atom_id res chain seq x y z
N MET A 1 32.90 -19.81 82.97
CA MET A 1 33.59 -18.96 81.96
C MET A 1 32.70 -17.76 81.66
N LYS A 2 33.08 -16.54 82.06
CA LYS A 2 32.40 -15.30 81.67
C LYS A 2 33.20 -14.71 80.52
N ARG A 3 32.60 -14.61 79.33
CA ARG A 3 33.15 -13.84 78.21
C ARG A 3 32.97 -12.35 78.54
N SER A 4 34.06 -11.59 78.50
CA SER A 4 34.02 -10.12 78.55
C SER A 4 33.57 -9.63 77.17
N TYR A 5 32.56 -8.78 77.12
CA TYR A 5 32.21 -8.06 75.91
C TYR A 5 32.93 -6.72 75.98
N ASP A 6 33.84 -6.47 75.04
CA ASP A 6 34.46 -5.16 74.89
C ASP A 6 33.38 -4.17 74.45
N ALA A 7 33.09 -3.20 75.31
CA ALA A 7 32.07 -2.18 75.06
C ALA A 7 32.67 -1.04 74.20
N PHE A 8 31.98 -0.67 73.12
CA PHE A 8 32.38 0.42 72.22
C PHE A 8 32.42 1.77 72.95
N THR A 9 33.37 2.62 72.55
CA THR A 9 33.49 3.96 73.14
C THR A 9 32.45 4.92 72.55
N LEU A 10 31.99 5.89 73.34
CA LEU A 10 30.92 6.81 72.93
C LEU A 10 31.34 7.69 71.73
N ILE A 11 32.63 8.01 71.64
CA ILE A 11 33.20 8.77 70.52
C ILE A 11 33.23 7.98 69.22
N GLU A 12 33.42 6.67 69.30
CA GLU A 12 33.48 5.77 68.13
C GLU A 12 32.10 5.66 67.49
N ILE A 13 31.04 5.55 68.29
CA ILE A 13 29.66 5.60 67.80
C ILE A 13 29.37 6.97 67.17
N LEU A 14 29.81 8.06 67.77
CA LEU A 14 29.54 9.41 67.28
C LEU A 14 30.20 9.69 65.93
N VAL A 15 31.47 9.30 65.77
CA VAL A 15 32.19 9.44 64.49
C VAL A 15 31.57 8.55 63.42
N THR A 16 31.17 7.32 63.77
CA THR A 16 30.60 6.37 62.81
C THR A 16 29.26 6.85 62.27
N VAL A 17 28.37 7.33 63.14
CA VAL A 17 27.07 7.88 62.72
C VAL A 17 27.27 9.16 61.90
N GLY A 18 28.25 10.00 62.26
CA GLY A 18 28.62 11.18 61.46
C GLY A 18 29.09 10.81 60.05
N LEU A 19 29.97 9.80 59.92
CA LEU A 19 30.46 9.33 58.62
C LEU A 19 29.36 8.67 57.78
N ILE A 20 28.51 7.83 58.38
CA ILE A 20 27.38 7.22 57.68
C ILE A 20 26.41 8.31 57.17
N SER A 21 26.17 9.36 57.96
CA SER A 21 25.28 10.47 57.56
C SER A 21 25.83 11.22 56.34
N ILE A 22 27.14 11.50 56.31
CA ILE A 22 27.80 12.16 55.19
C ILE A 22 27.76 11.27 53.94
N LEU A 23 28.08 9.99 54.08
CA LEU A 23 28.05 9.04 52.97
C LEU A 23 26.64 8.87 52.41
N ALA A 24 25.62 8.75 53.27
CA ALA A 24 24.22 8.62 52.84
C ALA A 24 23.73 9.87 52.10
N ALA A 25 24.09 11.07 52.55
CA ALA A 25 23.75 12.30 51.85
C ALA A 25 24.44 12.39 50.47
N ALA A 26 25.72 12.01 50.40
CA ALA A 26 26.47 11.98 49.15
C ALA A 26 25.93 10.95 48.15
N THR A 27 25.50 9.76 48.61
CA THR A 27 24.95 8.73 47.73
C THR A 27 23.56 9.08 47.18
N ILE A 28 22.70 9.74 47.97
CA ILE A 28 21.40 10.22 47.49
C ILE A 28 21.55 11.32 46.43
N LEU A 29 22.56 12.18 46.55
CA LEU A 29 22.87 13.18 45.52
C LEU A 29 23.48 12.54 44.27
N ALA A 30 24.21 11.43 44.41
CA ALA A 30 24.84 10.73 43.31
C ALA A 30 23.87 9.83 42.52
N ILE A 31 22.84 9.28 43.17
CA ILE A 31 21.80 8.47 42.53
C ILE A 31 20.66 9.42 42.17
N ASN A 32 20.38 9.62 40.90
CA ASN A 32 19.16 10.29 40.47
C ASN A 32 18.00 9.26 40.46
N PRO A 33 17.16 9.18 41.51
CA PRO A 33 16.17 8.10 41.62
C PRO A 33 15.14 8.15 40.50
N SER A 34 14.81 9.34 39.98
CA SER A 34 13.83 9.47 38.90
C SER A 34 14.30 8.76 37.63
N VAL A 35 15.56 8.97 37.23
CA VAL A 35 16.17 8.29 36.08
C VAL A 35 16.24 6.78 36.28
N ALA A 36 16.49 6.31 37.50
CA ALA A 36 16.50 4.87 37.79
C ALA A 36 15.10 4.23 37.62
N PHE A 37 14.04 4.91 38.07
CA PHE A 37 12.66 4.45 37.85
C PHE A 37 12.26 4.50 36.37
N SER A 38 12.66 5.56 35.64
CA SER A 38 12.44 5.67 34.20
C SER A 38 13.08 4.51 33.44
N LYS A 39 14.33 4.16 33.78
CA LYS A 39 15.02 2.98 33.21
C LYS A 39 14.30 1.67 33.54
N SER A 40 13.77 1.52 34.76
CA SER A 40 13.01 0.33 35.14
C SER A 40 11.70 0.21 34.37
N ARG A 41 10.99 1.33 34.11
CA ARG A 41 9.77 1.34 33.31
C ARG A 41 10.08 1.04 31.83
N ASN A 42 11.12 1.66 31.27
CA ASN A 42 11.59 1.35 29.92
C ASN A 42 12.00 -0.13 29.77
N ALA A 43 12.62 -0.74 30.78
CA ALA A 43 12.89 -2.18 30.76
C ALA A 43 11.60 -3.02 30.74
N SER A 44 10.55 -2.59 31.43
CA SER A 44 9.21 -3.21 31.35
C SER A 44 8.62 -3.06 29.94
N ARG A 45 8.74 -1.88 29.32
CA ARG A 45 8.31 -1.62 27.94
C ARG A 45 9.02 -2.51 26.93
N TRP A 46 10.33 -2.68 27.06
CA TRP A 46 11.10 -3.61 26.22
C TRP A 46 10.59 -5.05 26.32
N ASN A 47 10.19 -5.49 27.50
CA ASN A 47 9.61 -6.82 27.66
C ASN A 47 8.22 -6.90 27.02
N GLY A 48 7.41 -5.84 27.15
CA GLY A 48 6.09 -5.77 26.52
C GLY A 48 6.16 -5.79 25.00
N VAL A 49 6.96 -4.91 24.40
CA VAL A 49 7.18 -4.86 22.93
C VAL A 49 7.68 -6.20 22.40
N ARG A 50 8.63 -6.86 23.07
CA ARG A 50 9.11 -8.20 22.66
C ARG A 50 8.04 -9.28 22.77
N ALA A 51 7.28 -9.28 23.86
CA ALA A 51 6.24 -10.29 24.05
C ALA A 51 5.15 -10.18 22.98
N ILE A 52 4.70 -8.96 22.68
CA ILE A 52 3.70 -8.72 21.62
C ILE A 52 4.28 -9.12 20.26
N HIS A 53 5.48 -8.62 19.91
CA HIS A 53 6.10 -8.92 18.62
C HIS A 53 6.28 -10.43 18.39
N SER A 54 6.91 -11.14 19.34
CA SER A 54 7.10 -12.59 19.21
C SER A 54 5.79 -13.38 19.25
N GLY A 55 4.77 -12.87 19.95
CA GLY A 55 3.43 -13.47 19.94
C GLY A 55 2.79 -13.41 18.57
N ILE A 56 2.80 -12.25 17.92
CA ILE A 56 2.26 -12.08 16.57
C ILE A 56 3.08 -12.86 15.54
N GLU A 57 4.42 -12.82 15.62
CA GLU A 57 5.27 -13.61 14.71
C GLU A 57 4.94 -15.11 14.79
N GLN A 58 4.76 -15.65 16.00
CA GLN A 58 4.38 -17.05 16.16
C GLN A 58 2.97 -17.34 15.64
N TRP A 59 2.03 -16.40 15.80
CA TRP A 59 0.69 -16.51 15.23
C TRP A 59 0.71 -16.53 13.69
N LEU A 60 1.53 -15.70 13.06
CA LEU A 60 1.75 -15.72 11.60
C LEU A 60 2.42 -17.03 11.14
N ILE A 61 3.41 -17.54 11.90
CA ILE A 61 4.08 -18.82 11.60
C ILE A 61 3.10 -20.00 11.57
N ASP A 62 2.02 -19.94 12.35
CA ASP A 62 1.00 -20.98 12.37
C ASP A 62 0.01 -20.92 11.20
N GLY A 63 0.25 -20.02 10.24
CA GLY A 63 -0.49 -19.92 8.98
C GLY A 63 -1.66 -18.95 9.00
N ASN A 64 -1.73 -18.07 10.00
CA ASN A 64 -2.71 -16.99 10.02
C ASN A 64 -2.23 -15.82 9.14
N ASP A 65 -3.18 -15.05 8.63
CA ASP A 65 -2.90 -13.89 7.78
C ASP A 65 -3.07 -12.59 8.56
N ILE A 66 -2.06 -11.71 8.51
CA ILE A 66 -2.08 -10.41 9.20
C ILE A 66 -3.25 -9.55 8.76
N ASP A 67 -3.73 -9.71 7.53
CA ASP A 67 -4.85 -8.92 6.99
C ASP A 67 -6.19 -9.26 7.67
N THR A 68 -6.25 -10.37 8.41
CA THR A 68 -7.43 -10.72 9.24
C THR A 68 -7.48 -9.94 10.56
N LEU A 69 -6.39 -9.26 10.91
CA LEU A 69 -6.34 -8.34 12.05
C LEU A 69 -6.90 -6.99 11.61
N LEU A 70 -8.14 -6.74 12.01
CA LEU A 70 -8.87 -5.53 11.63
C LEU A 70 -9.03 -4.58 12.81
N GLU A 71 -9.03 -3.29 12.50
CA GLU A 71 -9.36 -2.22 13.42
C GLU A 71 -10.87 -2.18 13.70
N GLY A 72 -11.29 -1.33 14.65
CA GLY A 72 -12.69 -1.24 15.06
C GLY A 72 -13.68 -0.83 13.97
N ASP A 73 -13.20 -0.18 12.91
CA ASP A 73 -13.98 0.20 11.72
C ASP A 73 -13.98 -0.88 10.61
N GLY A 74 -13.18 -1.95 10.77
CA GLY A 74 -13.00 -3.03 9.82
C GLY A 74 -11.86 -2.82 8.82
N SER A 75 -11.06 -1.76 8.93
CA SER A 75 -9.86 -1.57 8.10
C SER A 75 -8.72 -2.49 8.57
N PRO A 76 -7.76 -2.85 7.68
CA PRO A 76 -6.52 -3.49 8.11
C PRO A 76 -5.67 -2.54 8.97
N ILE A 77 -4.67 -3.10 9.67
CA ILE A 77 -3.67 -2.34 10.44
C ILE A 77 -3.00 -1.29 9.53
N ALA A 78 -2.91 -0.04 10.01
CA ALA A 78 -2.23 1.03 9.28
C ALA A 78 -0.73 0.76 9.04
N ASN A 79 -0.20 1.28 7.92
CA ASN A 79 1.24 1.35 7.71
C ASN A 79 1.88 2.37 8.66
N CYS A 80 3.13 2.13 9.08
CA CYS A 80 3.83 2.95 10.11
C CYS A 80 4.01 4.43 9.77
N VAL A 81 3.83 4.76 8.51
CA VAL A 81 3.90 6.09 7.89
C VAL A 81 2.58 6.85 7.92
N ASP A 82 1.45 6.14 7.81
CA ASP A 82 0.10 6.70 7.89
C ASP A 82 -0.32 6.90 9.34
N GLY A 83 0.27 6.10 10.23
CA GLY A 83 0.10 6.22 11.67
C GLY A 83 0.47 4.94 12.38
N THR A 84 0.01 4.84 13.62
CA THR A 84 0.12 3.60 14.40
C THR A 84 -1.21 3.30 15.06
N THR A 85 -1.64 2.07 14.99
CA THR A 85 -2.87 1.57 15.63
C THR A 85 -2.63 1.32 17.11
N VAL A 86 -3.63 1.64 17.94
CA VAL A 86 -3.59 1.42 19.39
C VAL A 86 -3.87 -0.04 19.71
N ILE A 87 -2.99 -0.69 20.45
CA ILE A 87 -3.23 -2.05 20.95
C ILE A 87 -4.15 -1.97 22.17
N THR A 88 -5.28 -2.67 22.10
CA THR A 88 -6.24 -2.82 23.20
C THR A 88 -6.26 -4.25 23.74
N ASP A 89 -6.59 -4.37 25.03
CA ASP A 89 -6.81 -5.60 25.79
C ASP A 89 -8.29 -5.77 26.19
N VAL A 90 -9.20 -4.99 25.58
CA VAL A 90 -10.65 -5.08 25.82
C VAL A 90 -11.41 -5.41 24.53
N PRO A 91 -12.50 -6.17 24.62
CA PRO A 91 -13.24 -6.64 23.44
C PRO A 91 -14.04 -5.53 22.72
N THR A 92 -14.16 -4.34 23.33
CA THR A 92 -14.81 -3.19 22.70
C THR A 92 -13.77 -2.38 21.93
N ILE A 93 -13.63 -2.68 20.65
CA ILE A 93 -12.68 -2.03 19.76
C ILE A 93 -13.27 -0.70 19.25
N LEU A 94 -12.54 0.40 19.44
CA LEU A 94 -12.86 1.69 18.83
C LEU A 94 -12.10 1.87 17.51
N ASP A 95 -12.52 2.85 16.72
CA ASP A 95 -11.77 3.32 15.55
C ASP A 95 -10.32 3.68 15.93
N GLY A 96 -9.34 3.21 15.15
CA GLY A 96 -7.91 3.33 15.44
C GLY A 96 -7.35 2.36 16.50
N GLN A 97 -8.14 1.35 16.93
CA GLN A 97 -7.72 0.34 17.91
C GLN A 97 -7.79 -1.08 17.33
N ILE A 98 -6.98 -1.97 17.90
CA ILE A 98 -6.97 -3.40 17.60
C ILE A 98 -6.93 -4.24 18.88
N ASP A 99 -7.84 -5.21 19.00
CA ASP A 99 -7.87 -6.16 20.11
C ASP A 99 -6.95 -7.35 19.81
N LEU A 100 -5.79 -7.36 20.47
CA LEU A 100 -4.85 -8.47 20.38
C LEU A 100 -5.10 -9.54 21.45
N ASP A 101 -5.91 -9.30 22.49
CA ASP A 101 -6.20 -10.29 23.53
C ASP A 101 -6.98 -11.47 22.92
N ALA A 102 -7.99 -11.16 22.10
CA ALA A 102 -8.78 -12.15 21.38
C ALA A 102 -7.93 -13.10 20.50
N VAL A 103 -6.80 -12.60 19.96
CA VAL A 103 -5.96 -13.34 19.01
C VAL A 103 -4.77 -14.02 19.70
N LEU A 104 -4.09 -13.31 20.60
CA LEU A 104 -2.80 -13.76 21.16
C LEU A 104 -2.95 -14.48 22.51
N VAL A 105 -4.05 -14.26 23.23
CA VAL A 105 -4.31 -14.83 24.57
C VAL A 105 -5.47 -15.83 24.53
N GLY A 106 -6.27 -15.80 23.46
CA GLY A 106 -7.50 -16.57 23.27
C GLY A 106 -7.42 -18.06 23.67
N SER A 107 -8.59 -18.62 24.02
CA SER A 107 -8.69 -19.95 24.66
C SER A 107 -8.27 -21.13 23.80
N ASP A 108 -8.31 -20.99 22.47
CA ASP A 108 -8.06 -22.08 21.54
C ASP A 108 -6.57 -22.25 21.24
N GLN A 109 -5.83 -21.13 21.19
CA GLN A 109 -4.39 -21.11 21.05
C GLN A 109 -3.80 -19.81 21.62
N ALA A 110 -3.03 -19.93 22.70
CA ALA A 110 -2.37 -18.80 23.35
C ALA A 110 -0.91 -18.70 22.95
N TYR A 111 -0.52 -17.53 22.45
CA TYR A 111 0.84 -17.17 22.05
C TYR A 111 1.57 -16.42 23.17
N ILE A 112 0.82 -15.68 23.97
CA ILE A 112 1.29 -15.02 25.19
C ILE A 112 0.28 -15.23 26.32
N VAL A 113 0.69 -14.95 27.56
CA VAL A 113 -0.13 -15.20 28.76
C VAL A 113 -1.19 -14.11 28.97
N GLU A 114 -0.82 -12.86 28.70
CA GLU A 114 -1.67 -11.69 28.78
C GLU A 114 -1.07 -10.61 27.86
N ILE A 115 -1.89 -9.66 27.39
CA ILE A 115 -1.37 -8.50 26.68
C ILE A 115 -0.60 -7.61 27.68
N PRO A 116 0.70 -7.36 27.47
CA PRO A 116 1.46 -6.48 28.34
C PRO A 116 0.88 -5.07 28.34
N ARG A 117 0.99 -4.40 29.48
CA ARG A 117 0.53 -3.02 29.65
C ARG A 117 1.69 -2.09 30.01
N ASP A 118 1.74 -0.92 29.39
CA ASP A 118 2.71 0.11 29.71
C ASP A 118 2.54 0.53 31.18
N PRO A 119 3.63 0.64 31.96
CA PRO A 119 3.56 1.07 33.36
C PRO A 119 2.91 2.44 33.60
N SER A 120 2.77 3.26 32.55
CA SER A 120 2.16 4.59 32.58
C SER A 120 0.78 4.64 31.92
N ALA A 121 0.28 3.53 31.35
CA ALA A 121 -1.05 3.47 30.75
C ALA A 121 -2.14 3.63 31.83
N THR A 122 -3.03 4.60 31.63
CA THR A 122 -4.05 4.98 32.63
C THR A 122 -5.49 4.70 32.20
N SER A 123 -5.76 4.54 30.90
CA SER A 123 -7.09 4.18 30.39
C SER A 123 -7.26 2.67 30.40
N GLY A 124 -8.48 2.16 30.62
CA GLY A 124 -8.72 0.72 30.75
C GLY A 124 -8.61 -0.09 29.45
N GLY A 125 -8.54 0.55 28.28
CA GLY A 125 -8.45 -0.11 26.98
C GLY A 125 -7.25 0.30 26.11
N ASP A 126 -6.46 1.30 26.48
CA ASP A 126 -5.17 1.54 25.81
C ASP A 126 -4.08 0.82 26.62
N THR A 127 -3.41 -0.14 26.01
CA THR A 127 -2.29 -0.84 26.64
C THR A 127 -1.03 0.03 26.74
N GLY A 128 -0.98 1.16 26.01
CA GLY A 128 0.19 2.04 25.88
C GLY A 128 1.18 1.58 24.81
N TYR A 129 0.92 0.46 24.12
CA TYR A 129 1.69 0.01 22.97
C TYR A 129 0.97 0.33 21.66
N ARG A 130 1.72 0.41 20.58
CA ARG A 130 1.21 0.65 19.23
C ARG A 130 1.74 -0.38 18.26
N ILE A 131 0.96 -0.66 17.22
CA ILE A 131 1.32 -1.54 16.10
C ILE A 131 1.16 -0.80 14.77
N CYS A 132 1.98 -1.14 13.79
CA CYS A 132 1.82 -0.72 12.40
C CYS A 132 2.54 -1.70 11.47
N LEU A 133 2.22 -1.66 10.17
CA LEU A 133 2.89 -2.47 9.15
C LEU A 133 4.11 -1.76 8.56
N PHE A 134 5.18 -2.53 8.36
CA PHE A 134 6.46 -2.12 7.79
C PHE A 134 6.38 -2.25 6.26
N GLY A 135 5.61 -1.35 5.63
CA GLY A 135 5.37 -1.35 4.19
C GLY A 135 4.35 -2.38 3.71
N GLN A 136 3.72 -2.08 2.57
CA GLN A 136 2.60 -2.84 2.01
C GLN A 136 2.99 -4.27 1.56
N GLN A 137 4.21 -4.45 1.06
CA GLN A 137 4.66 -5.72 0.48
C GLN A 137 5.20 -6.70 1.52
N SER A 138 5.95 -6.19 2.51
CA SER A 138 6.66 -7.07 3.44
C SER A 138 5.74 -7.67 4.51
N LYS A 139 4.60 -7.02 4.79
CA LYS A 139 3.64 -7.39 5.84
C LYS A 139 4.28 -7.63 7.21
N ARG A 140 5.50 -7.12 7.44
CA ARG A 140 6.21 -7.20 8.71
C ARG A 140 5.57 -6.21 9.67
N ILE A 141 5.49 -6.57 10.95
CA ILE A 141 4.93 -5.68 11.98
C ILE A 141 6.02 -4.85 12.64
N LEU A 142 5.64 -3.65 13.09
CA LEU A 142 6.41 -2.87 14.04
C LEU A 142 5.58 -2.67 15.31
N ILE A 143 6.16 -3.00 16.46
CA ILE A 143 5.59 -2.73 17.77
C ILE A 143 6.39 -1.62 18.43
N SER A 144 5.71 -0.61 18.97
CA SER A 144 6.34 0.53 19.63
C SER A 144 5.72 0.85 20.99
N ALA A 145 6.51 1.45 21.88
CA ALA A 145 6.06 2.03 23.13
C ALA A 145 6.26 3.56 23.09
N PRO A 146 5.27 4.35 22.65
CA PRO A 146 5.41 5.81 22.47
C PRO A 146 5.64 6.59 23.77
N ASP A 147 5.21 6.06 24.92
CA ASP A 147 5.38 6.68 26.24
C ASP A 147 6.76 6.35 26.87
N SER A 148 7.75 6.01 26.04
CA SER A 148 9.12 5.77 26.48
C SER A 148 9.74 7.04 27.08
N GLU A 149 10.56 6.83 28.11
CA GLU A 149 11.16 7.95 28.85
C GLU A 149 12.63 8.14 28.48
N LEU A 150 13.19 9.31 28.81
CA LEU A 150 14.59 9.64 28.56
C LEU A 150 14.97 9.65 27.07
N GLU A 151 14.01 9.98 26.20
CA GLU A 151 14.19 10.03 24.73
C GLU A 151 14.62 8.69 24.11
N GLU A 152 14.42 7.58 24.83
CA GLU A 152 14.71 6.24 24.34
C GLU A 152 13.65 5.80 23.33
N VAL A 153 14.04 5.35 22.14
CA VAL A 153 13.10 4.77 21.16
C VAL A 153 13.00 3.27 21.43
N ILE A 154 11.81 2.81 21.80
CA ILE A 154 11.54 1.39 22.11
C ILE A 154 10.62 0.83 21.02
N THR A 155 11.22 0.25 19.99
CA THR A 155 10.51 -0.36 18.86
C THR A 155 11.15 -1.70 18.47
N ILE A 156 10.35 -2.60 17.91
CA ILE A 156 10.83 -3.79 17.19
C ILE A 156 10.06 -3.91 15.87
N PRO A 157 10.75 -3.99 14.71
CA PRO A 157 12.20 -3.90 14.57
C PRO A 157 12.75 -2.51 14.92
N THR A 158 14.07 -2.40 15.12
CA THR A 158 14.76 -1.11 15.30
C THR A 158 15.08 -0.42 13.97
N GLU A 159 14.70 -1.06 12.85
CA GLU A 159 14.82 -0.49 11.52
C GLU A 159 13.83 0.66 11.38
N THR A 160 14.23 1.73 10.69
CA THR A 160 13.31 2.80 10.32
C THR A 160 12.33 2.28 9.28
N PRO A 161 11.02 2.50 9.44
CA PRO A 161 10.04 2.15 8.41
C PRO A 161 10.46 2.68 7.03
N PRO A 162 10.17 1.94 5.95
CA PRO A 162 10.47 2.40 4.60
C PRO A 162 9.71 3.70 4.33
N GLU A 163 10.35 4.62 3.62
CA GLU A 163 9.71 5.85 3.15
C GLU A 163 8.82 5.54 1.95
N LEU A 164 7.74 6.31 1.79
CA LEU A 164 6.88 6.23 0.61
C LEU A 164 7.68 6.63 -0.62
N ILE A 165 7.70 5.78 -1.63
CA ILE A 165 8.34 6.04 -2.91
C ILE A 165 7.27 6.42 -3.91
N SER A 166 7.36 7.62 -4.48
CA SER A 166 6.61 8.01 -5.67
C SER A 166 7.44 7.71 -6.92
N ASP A 167 6.86 7.02 -7.88
CA ASP A 167 7.50 6.66 -9.15
C ASP A 167 6.53 6.85 -10.32
N THR A 168 7.09 6.96 -11.53
CA THR A 168 6.32 7.15 -12.78
C THR A 168 6.85 6.21 -13.84
N ILE A 169 5.95 5.47 -14.49
CA ILE A 169 6.27 4.71 -15.70
C ILE A 169 5.50 5.26 -16.91
N ALA A 170 6.11 5.13 -18.09
CA ALA A 170 5.48 5.40 -19.38
C ALA A 170 5.75 4.21 -20.30
N VAL A 171 4.71 3.43 -20.59
CA VAL A 171 4.79 2.20 -21.37
C VAL A 171 4.20 2.43 -22.74
N VAL A 172 5.01 2.28 -23.78
CA VAL A 172 4.59 2.44 -25.17
C VAL A 172 3.99 1.13 -25.67
N VAL A 173 2.85 1.20 -26.38
CA VAL A 173 2.23 0.02 -26.99
C VAL A 173 3.18 -0.64 -27.99
N GLY A 174 3.25 -1.97 -27.95
CA GLY A 174 4.04 -2.75 -28.91
C GLY A 174 3.41 -2.75 -30.31
N SER A 175 4.11 -3.30 -31.30
CA SER A 175 3.60 -3.52 -32.66
C SER A 175 2.75 -4.80 -32.80
N GLY A 176 2.08 -4.97 -33.93
CA GLY A 176 1.38 -6.18 -34.32
C GLY A 176 0.05 -6.38 -33.59
N THR A 177 -0.05 -7.44 -32.79
CA THR A 177 -1.30 -7.74 -32.08
C THR A 177 -1.52 -6.90 -30.84
N ASN A 178 -0.57 -6.02 -30.47
CA ASN A 178 -0.71 -5.19 -29.28
C ASN A 178 -1.65 -3.98 -29.49
N ASP A 179 -2.08 -3.73 -30.72
CA ASP A 179 -2.94 -2.62 -31.10
C ASP A 179 -3.96 -3.06 -32.16
N THR A 180 -5.04 -3.68 -31.69
CA THR A 180 -6.05 -4.25 -32.58
C THR A 180 -7.28 -3.37 -32.68
N SER A 181 -8.00 -3.48 -33.80
CA SER A 181 -9.26 -2.80 -34.02
C SER A 181 -10.33 -3.73 -34.57
N LEU A 182 -11.58 -3.43 -34.23
CA LEU A 182 -12.76 -4.10 -34.75
C LEU A 182 -13.77 -3.05 -35.23
N LEU A 183 -13.97 -2.99 -36.55
CA LEU A 183 -14.96 -2.14 -37.19
C LEU A 183 -16.27 -2.92 -37.36
N GLY A 184 -17.37 -2.36 -36.85
CA GLY A 184 -18.72 -2.90 -37.02
C GLY A 184 -18.88 -4.34 -36.54
N GLY A 185 -18.15 -4.73 -35.49
CA GLY A 185 -18.18 -6.05 -34.87
C GLY A 185 -17.59 -7.20 -35.69
N THR A 186 -17.11 -6.95 -36.92
CA THR A 186 -16.76 -8.03 -37.87
C THR A 186 -15.44 -7.83 -38.59
N ALA A 187 -15.04 -6.60 -38.91
CA ALA A 187 -13.81 -6.30 -39.63
C ALA A 187 -12.67 -6.07 -38.64
N PHE A 188 -11.93 -7.14 -38.34
CA PHE A 188 -10.78 -7.14 -37.44
C PHE A 188 -9.50 -6.71 -38.17
N ASN A 189 -8.64 -5.94 -37.51
CA ASN A 189 -7.30 -5.60 -37.96
C ASN A 189 -6.30 -5.55 -36.78
N SER A 190 -5.06 -5.93 -37.03
CA SER A 190 -3.94 -5.94 -36.08
C SER A 190 -2.61 -5.57 -36.76
N THR A 191 -2.68 -4.80 -37.85
CA THR A 191 -1.53 -4.41 -38.68
C THR A 191 -1.63 -2.98 -39.21
N ASP A 192 -2.70 -2.26 -38.84
CA ASP A 192 -2.92 -0.91 -39.33
C ASP A 192 -1.93 0.04 -38.68
N THR A 193 -1.40 0.97 -39.48
CA THR A 193 -0.45 1.98 -38.99
C THR A 193 -1.13 3.15 -38.25
N THR A 194 -2.45 3.12 -38.14
CA THR A 194 -3.26 4.11 -37.42
C THR A 194 -4.49 3.44 -36.85
N LEU A 195 -4.87 3.81 -35.63
CA LEU A 195 -6.11 3.36 -34.99
C LEU A 195 -7.17 4.45 -35.08
N THR A 196 -8.46 4.13 -35.03
CA THR A 196 -9.51 5.15 -35.09
C THR A 196 -10.48 5.00 -33.93
N LEU A 197 -10.71 6.10 -33.22
CA LEU A 197 -11.70 6.24 -32.16
C LEU A 197 -13.04 6.70 -32.76
N GLY A 198 -14.16 6.21 -32.22
CA GLY A 198 -15.51 6.64 -32.61
C GLY A 198 -16.14 5.78 -33.71
N THR A 199 -16.69 6.41 -34.75
CA THR A 199 -17.33 5.70 -35.85
C THR A 199 -16.64 5.92 -37.20
N SER A 200 -16.74 4.91 -38.06
CA SER A 200 -16.48 5.04 -39.49
C SER A 200 -17.78 4.74 -40.24
N PHE A 201 -18.23 5.71 -41.05
CA PHE A 201 -19.57 5.70 -41.63
C PHE A 201 -20.65 5.67 -40.53
N ASN A 202 -21.31 4.52 -40.33
CA ASN A 202 -22.29 4.28 -39.27
C ASN A 202 -21.87 3.11 -38.35
N ASN A 203 -20.63 2.65 -38.46
CA ASN A 203 -20.14 1.51 -37.72
C ASN A 203 -19.20 1.98 -36.61
N SER A 204 -19.45 1.51 -35.40
CA SER A 204 -18.55 1.67 -34.25
C SER A 204 -17.20 1.02 -34.53
N ILE A 205 -16.14 1.66 -34.03
CA ILE A 205 -14.79 1.12 -34.02
C ILE A 205 -14.34 0.97 -32.58
N HIS A 206 -13.99 -0.25 -32.22
CA HIS A 206 -13.49 -0.58 -30.89
C HIS A 206 -12.05 -1.07 -31.02
N LEU A 207 -11.24 -0.80 -30.00
CA LEU A 207 -9.81 -1.09 -29.98
C LEU A 207 -9.46 -1.92 -28.75
N PHE A 208 -8.42 -2.74 -28.89
CA PHE A 208 -7.68 -3.27 -27.75
C PHE A 208 -6.22 -2.85 -27.87
N LEU A 209 -5.69 -2.27 -26.79
CA LEU A 209 -4.31 -1.86 -26.61
C LEU A 209 -3.68 -2.69 -25.50
N ASN A 210 -2.61 -3.41 -25.81
CA ASN A 210 -1.89 -4.23 -24.86
C ASN A 210 -0.59 -3.54 -24.45
N PHE A 211 -0.51 -3.12 -23.19
CA PHE A 211 0.68 -2.54 -22.60
C PHE A 211 1.41 -3.61 -21.82
N GLN A 212 2.68 -3.84 -22.18
CA GLN A 212 3.43 -5.00 -21.70
C GLN A 212 4.55 -4.62 -20.75
N ASN A 213 4.88 -5.53 -19.83
CA ASN A 213 5.98 -5.38 -18.86
C ASN A 213 5.83 -4.15 -17.94
N LEU A 214 4.66 -3.98 -17.29
CA LEU A 214 4.45 -2.90 -16.33
C LEU A 214 5.19 -3.22 -15.02
N ASP A 215 6.30 -2.54 -14.78
CA ASP A 215 7.12 -2.70 -13.56
C ASP A 215 6.51 -1.92 -12.38
N ILE A 216 5.29 -2.31 -11.98
CA ILE A 216 4.58 -1.73 -10.84
C ILE A 216 4.55 -2.79 -9.72
N PRO A 217 5.03 -2.47 -8.52
CA PRO A 217 4.87 -3.33 -7.34
C PRO A 217 3.41 -3.65 -7.09
N GLN A 218 3.13 -4.90 -6.70
CA GLN A 218 1.79 -5.30 -6.26
C GLN A 218 1.29 -4.36 -5.14
N GLY A 219 -0.01 -4.09 -5.08
CA GLY A 219 -0.60 -3.22 -4.04
C GLY A 219 -0.08 -1.78 -4.01
N ALA A 220 0.70 -1.34 -5.01
CA ALA A 220 1.03 0.07 -5.18
C ALA A 220 -0.26 0.89 -5.37
N THR A 221 -0.26 2.12 -4.86
CA THR A 221 -1.38 3.05 -5.03
C THR A 221 -1.17 3.86 -6.29
N ILE A 222 -2.05 3.71 -7.27
CA ILE A 222 -2.04 4.50 -8.50
C ILE A 222 -2.62 5.88 -8.18
N THR A 223 -1.79 6.91 -8.34
CA THR A 223 -2.18 8.30 -8.04
C THR A 223 -2.73 9.03 -9.26
N ASN A 224 -2.30 8.64 -10.46
CA ASN A 224 -2.78 9.15 -11.73
C ASN A 224 -2.41 8.16 -12.85
N ALA A 225 -3.29 7.95 -13.82
CA ALA A 225 -2.96 7.21 -15.02
C ALA A 225 -3.66 7.79 -16.25
N THR A 226 -2.96 7.89 -17.38
CA THR A 226 -3.52 8.41 -18.64
C THR A 226 -3.09 7.57 -19.84
N LEU A 227 -4.00 7.42 -20.80
CA LEU A 227 -3.70 6.94 -22.14
C LEU A 227 -3.39 8.13 -23.05
N ASP A 228 -2.14 8.25 -23.45
CA ASP A 228 -1.63 9.31 -24.33
C ASP A 228 -1.59 8.83 -25.77
N LEU A 229 -2.21 9.59 -26.67
CA LEU A 229 -2.36 9.29 -28.09
C LEU A 229 -1.92 10.49 -28.93
N VAL A 230 -1.55 10.26 -30.19
CA VAL A 230 -1.21 11.33 -31.14
C VAL A 230 -2.14 11.29 -32.34
N VAL A 231 -2.85 12.40 -32.58
CA VAL A 231 -3.82 12.54 -33.68
C VAL A 231 -3.10 12.53 -35.03
N THR A 232 -3.64 11.78 -35.98
CA THR A 232 -3.22 11.78 -37.39
C THR A 232 -4.28 12.42 -38.27
N THR A 233 -5.53 11.98 -38.17
CA THR A 233 -6.65 12.45 -38.99
C THR A 233 -7.90 12.63 -38.15
N VAL A 234 -8.72 13.62 -38.47
CA VAL A 234 -10.01 13.87 -37.81
C VAL A 234 -11.11 13.95 -38.86
N SER A 235 -12.25 13.35 -38.53
CA SER A 235 -13.48 13.43 -39.30
C SER A 235 -14.67 13.69 -38.35
N GLY A 236 -15.67 14.42 -38.84
CA GLY A 236 -16.86 14.75 -38.05
C GLY A 236 -16.57 15.73 -36.91
N SER A 237 -17.42 15.70 -35.87
CA SER A 237 -17.43 16.76 -34.84
C SER A 237 -17.53 16.24 -33.41
N ASN A 238 -18.16 15.07 -33.19
CA ASN A 238 -18.38 14.53 -31.84
C ASN A 238 -17.93 13.07 -31.77
N VAL A 239 -16.83 12.85 -31.06
CA VAL A 239 -16.28 11.52 -30.75
C VAL A 239 -16.34 11.32 -29.25
N ASN A 240 -17.01 10.24 -28.86
CA ASN A 240 -17.19 9.78 -27.50
C ASN A 240 -16.78 8.31 -27.45
N VAL A 241 -15.93 7.97 -26.49
CA VAL A 241 -15.46 6.61 -26.28
C VAL A 241 -15.43 6.27 -24.80
N ASP A 242 -15.53 4.97 -24.50
CA ASP A 242 -15.34 4.42 -23.17
C ASP A 242 -13.98 3.74 -23.09
N LEU A 243 -13.30 3.89 -21.95
CA LEU A 243 -12.11 3.13 -21.60
C LEU A 243 -12.45 2.13 -20.51
N MET A 244 -12.04 0.87 -20.73
CA MET A 244 -12.25 -0.25 -19.81
C MET A 244 -11.03 -1.18 -19.88
N THR A 245 -10.92 -2.12 -18.95
CA THR A 245 -9.90 -3.19 -18.97
C THR A 245 -10.55 -4.55 -19.08
N TYR A 246 -9.79 -5.51 -19.59
CA TYR A 246 -10.11 -6.92 -19.36
C TYR A 246 -9.62 -7.33 -17.96
N PRO A 247 -10.40 -8.06 -17.15
CA PRO A 247 -10.08 -8.36 -15.73
C PRO A 247 -8.76 -9.10 -15.53
N ASP A 248 -8.48 -10.10 -16.37
CA ASP A 248 -7.30 -10.94 -16.19
C ASP A 248 -6.07 -10.25 -16.82
N HIS A 249 -5.07 -9.92 -16.00
CA HIS A 249 -3.76 -9.47 -16.49
C HIS A 249 -3.04 -10.58 -17.28
N ASP A 250 -2.06 -10.20 -18.09
CA ASP A 250 -1.34 -11.11 -19.00
C ASP A 250 -2.22 -11.81 -20.06
N THR A 251 -3.45 -11.29 -20.26
CA THR A 251 -4.34 -11.78 -21.31
C THR A 251 -3.76 -11.51 -22.69
N SER A 252 -3.65 -12.56 -23.50
CA SER A 252 -3.17 -12.43 -24.87
C SER A 252 -4.12 -11.55 -25.71
N PRO A 253 -3.59 -10.61 -26.51
CA PRO A 253 -4.42 -9.77 -27.37
C PRO A 253 -5.24 -10.59 -28.39
N PRO A 254 -6.39 -10.07 -28.86
CA PRO A 254 -7.19 -10.77 -29.84
C PRO A 254 -6.44 -10.92 -31.17
N THR A 255 -6.68 -12.02 -31.88
CA THR A 255 -6.04 -12.33 -33.18
C THR A 255 -7.02 -12.38 -34.34
N ASN A 256 -8.32 -12.28 -34.03
CA ASN A 256 -9.42 -12.28 -34.98
C ASN A 256 -10.68 -11.68 -34.33
N SER A 257 -11.72 -11.45 -35.13
CA SER A 257 -12.99 -10.88 -34.66
C SER A 257 -13.71 -11.74 -33.61
N THR A 258 -13.61 -13.07 -33.66
CA THR A 258 -14.23 -13.93 -32.65
C THR A 258 -13.57 -13.75 -31.29
N SER A 259 -12.23 -13.78 -31.23
CA SER A 259 -11.51 -13.52 -29.98
C SER A 259 -11.73 -12.10 -29.46
N PHE A 260 -11.81 -11.11 -30.36
CA PHE A 260 -12.08 -9.72 -29.98
C PHE A 260 -13.44 -9.58 -29.29
N ASN A 261 -14.51 -10.05 -29.94
CA ASN A 261 -15.86 -9.99 -29.36
C ASN A 261 -15.97 -10.78 -28.05
N SER A 262 -15.21 -11.88 -27.91
CA SER A 262 -15.19 -12.65 -26.67
C SER A 262 -14.56 -11.86 -25.51
N LEU A 263 -13.42 -11.22 -25.74
CA LEU A 263 -12.76 -10.38 -24.74
C LEU A 263 -13.62 -9.16 -24.39
N GLU A 264 -14.18 -8.50 -25.40
CA GLU A 264 -15.07 -7.35 -25.22
C GLU A 264 -16.32 -7.70 -24.39
N SER A 265 -16.87 -8.91 -24.55
CA SER A 265 -18.00 -9.36 -23.74
C SER A 265 -17.67 -9.67 -22.27
N GLY A 266 -16.38 -9.71 -21.92
CA GLY A 266 -15.87 -10.05 -20.59
C GLY A 266 -15.08 -8.92 -19.93
N LEU A 267 -15.25 -7.67 -20.38
CA LEU A 267 -14.63 -6.50 -19.75
C LEU A 267 -15.11 -6.30 -18.30
N ASP A 268 -14.30 -5.57 -17.52
CA ASP A 268 -14.62 -5.17 -16.15
C ASP A 268 -15.85 -4.25 -16.07
N GLU A 269 -16.44 -4.12 -14.89
CA GLU A 269 -17.56 -3.17 -14.70
C GLU A 269 -17.11 -1.71 -14.55
N ILE A 270 -15.82 -1.46 -14.36
CA ILE A 270 -15.27 -0.11 -14.21
C ILE A 270 -15.16 0.53 -15.60
N VAL A 271 -15.82 1.68 -15.78
CA VAL A 271 -15.87 2.43 -17.04
C VAL A 271 -15.37 3.85 -16.80
N VAL A 272 -14.53 4.35 -17.71
CA VAL A 272 -14.16 5.76 -17.77
C VAL A 272 -14.66 6.35 -19.09
N ASP A 273 -15.67 7.22 -18.98
CA ASP A 273 -16.24 7.90 -20.14
C ASP A 273 -15.27 8.99 -20.64
N TRP A 274 -14.84 8.90 -21.89
CA TRP A 274 -14.09 9.95 -22.60
C TRP A 274 -14.98 10.64 -23.63
N ASN A 275 -15.84 11.51 -23.10
CA ASN A 275 -16.76 12.32 -23.89
C ASN A 275 -16.05 13.53 -24.53
N SER A 276 -16.45 13.85 -25.77
CA SER A 276 -15.89 14.96 -26.56
C SER A 276 -14.36 14.87 -26.65
N VAL A 277 -13.87 13.71 -27.10
CA VAL A 277 -12.43 13.42 -27.24
C VAL A 277 -11.74 14.60 -27.93
N PRO A 278 -10.68 15.18 -27.33
CA PRO A 278 -9.96 16.29 -27.92
C PRO A 278 -9.51 15.94 -29.34
N SER A 279 -9.69 16.89 -30.25
CA SER A 279 -9.26 16.76 -31.65
C SER A 279 -8.19 17.80 -31.96
N GLY A 280 -7.47 17.58 -33.06
CA GLY A 280 -6.41 18.48 -33.49
C GLY A 280 -5.93 18.16 -34.90
N GLY A 281 -4.91 18.90 -35.33
CA GLY A 281 -4.20 18.57 -36.56
C GLY A 281 -3.30 17.34 -36.38
N TRP A 282 -2.70 16.89 -37.47
CA TRP A 282 -1.65 15.88 -37.43
C TRP A 282 -0.59 16.21 -36.37
N GLY A 283 -0.20 15.22 -35.57
CA GLY A 283 0.81 15.34 -34.52
C GLY A 283 0.29 15.98 -33.23
N THR A 284 -1.02 16.23 -33.10
CA THR A 284 -1.57 16.80 -31.84
C THR A 284 -1.61 15.69 -30.77
N PRO A 285 -0.92 15.85 -29.63
CA PRO A 285 -1.07 14.93 -28.52
C PRO A 285 -2.43 15.14 -27.84
N ILE A 286 -3.08 14.04 -27.47
CA ILE A 286 -4.32 14.01 -26.71
C ILE A 286 -4.18 12.97 -25.60
N SER A 287 -4.76 13.24 -24.43
CA SER A 287 -4.69 12.35 -23.27
C SER A 287 -6.10 12.04 -22.80
N SER A 288 -6.31 10.80 -22.38
CA SER A 288 -7.56 10.39 -21.74
C SER A 288 -7.80 11.15 -20.44
N PRO A 289 -9.04 11.13 -19.90
CA PRO A 289 -9.26 11.36 -18.48
C PRO A 289 -8.43 10.39 -17.62
N ASP A 290 -8.39 10.65 -16.31
CA ASP A 290 -7.71 9.76 -15.36
C ASP A 290 -8.35 8.36 -15.37
N ILE A 291 -7.53 7.37 -15.67
CA ILE A 291 -7.88 5.94 -15.68
C ILE A 291 -7.24 5.19 -14.50
N SER A 292 -6.77 5.89 -13.47
CA SER A 292 -6.16 5.31 -12.26
C SER A 292 -6.98 4.17 -11.67
N ALA A 293 -8.31 4.30 -11.60
CA ALA A 293 -9.21 3.27 -11.08
C ALA A 293 -9.21 1.96 -11.91
N LEU A 294 -9.05 2.06 -13.24
CA LEU A 294 -8.92 0.89 -14.12
C LEU A 294 -7.61 0.15 -13.86
N ILE A 295 -6.52 0.90 -13.63
CA ILE A 295 -5.21 0.30 -13.37
C ILE A 295 -5.16 -0.27 -11.94
N GLN A 296 -5.70 0.45 -10.96
CA GLN A 296 -5.70 0.06 -9.54
C GLN A 296 -6.34 -1.31 -9.34
N SER A 297 -7.42 -1.64 -10.05
CA SER A 297 -8.08 -2.95 -9.91
C SER A 297 -7.18 -4.12 -10.30
N HIS A 298 -6.22 -3.91 -11.20
CA HIS A 298 -5.20 -4.91 -11.55
C HIS A 298 -4.11 -5.00 -10.49
N ILE A 299 -3.63 -3.87 -9.99
CA ILE A 299 -2.54 -3.80 -9.00
C ILE A 299 -2.96 -4.38 -7.64
N ASP A 300 -4.25 -4.27 -7.31
CA ASP A 300 -4.85 -4.85 -6.11
C ASP A 300 -5.04 -6.37 -6.20
N ASP A 301 -4.90 -6.98 -7.39
CA ASP A 301 -5.02 -8.42 -7.56
C ASP A 301 -3.87 -9.15 -6.83
N PRO A 302 -4.15 -10.11 -5.92
CA PRO A 302 -3.13 -10.91 -5.23
C PRO A 302 -2.20 -11.73 -6.14
N THR A 303 -2.56 -11.89 -7.41
CA THR A 303 -1.76 -12.58 -8.43
C THR A 303 -0.94 -11.64 -9.31
N TRP A 304 -1.13 -10.31 -9.19
CA TRP A 304 -0.32 -9.32 -9.90
C TRP A 304 1.16 -9.44 -9.55
N THR A 305 2.03 -9.36 -10.57
CA THR A 305 3.47 -9.32 -10.39
C THR A 305 4.11 -8.20 -11.22
N PRO A 306 5.20 -7.57 -10.74
CA PRO A 306 5.94 -6.61 -11.55
C PRO A 306 6.38 -7.23 -12.87
N GLY A 307 6.05 -6.57 -13.97
CA GLY A 307 6.27 -7.06 -15.33
C GLY A 307 5.04 -7.71 -15.98
N SER A 308 3.89 -7.74 -15.32
CA SER A 308 2.62 -8.15 -15.95
C SER A 308 2.13 -7.14 -17.00
N ASP A 309 1.28 -7.61 -17.91
CA ASP A 309 0.67 -6.86 -19.00
C ASP A 309 -0.78 -6.46 -18.66
N ILE A 310 -1.24 -5.31 -19.17
CA ILE A 310 -2.64 -4.86 -19.08
C ILE A 310 -3.22 -4.65 -20.47
N LEU A 311 -4.42 -5.20 -20.68
CA LEU A 311 -5.19 -5.06 -21.91
C LEU A 311 -6.30 -4.03 -21.73
N ILE A 312 -6.13 -2.85 -22.34
CA ILE A 312 -7.08 -1.74 -22.32
C ILE A 312 -7.97 -1.81 -23.54
N TRP A 313 -9.28 -1.72 -23.33
CA TRP A 313 -10.28 -1.56 -24.37
C TRP A 313 -10.67 -0.10 -24.52
N VAL A 314 -10.79 0.36 -25.76
CA VAL A 314 -11.33 1.68 -26.10
C VAL A 314 -12.43 1.52 -27.13
N GLY A 315 -13.69 1.74 -26.73
CA GLY A 315 -14.84 1.52 -27.61
C GLY A 315 -15.71 2.74 -27.79
N ASN A 316 -16.51 2.74 -28.84
CA ASN A 316 -17.35 3.88 -29.17
C ASN A 316 -18.57 3.96 -28.24
N ASP A 317 -18.72 5.10 -27.57
CA ASP A 317 -19.88 5.40 -26.73
C ASP A 317 -20.73 6.51 -27.35
N GLY A 318 -21.46 6.17 -28.42
CA GLY A 318 -22.42 7.09 -29.02
C GLY A 318 -21.80 8.28 -29.78
N SER A 319 -20.64 8.11 -30.42
CA SER A 319 -20.14 9.11 -31.39
C SER A 319 -21.12 9.31 -32.55
N ASP A 320 -21.10 10.52 -33.12
CA ASP A 320 -21.90 10.83 -34.31
C ASP A 320 -21.47 9.96 -35.50
N ALA A 321 -22.39 9.70 -36.42
CA ALA A 321 -22.05 9.07 -37.70
C ALA A 321 -20.96 9.90 -38.42
N TRP A 322 -19.99 9.21 -39.02
CA TRP A 322 -18.84 9.81 -39.69
C TRP A 322 -17.94 10.66 -38.79
N SER A 323 -18.02 10.47 -37.47
CA SER A 323 -17.14 11.14 -36.52
C SER A 323 -16.13 10.15 -35.97
N GLY A 324 -14.87 10.35 -36.35
CA GLY A 324 -13.77 9.55 -35.89
C GLY A 324 -12.45 10.30 -35.85
N ILE A 325 -11.65 10.00 -34.83
CA ILE A 325 -10.30 10.54 -34.63
C ILE A 325 -9.33 9.39 -34.83
N SER A 326 -8.54 9.45 -35.89
CA SER A 326 -7.46 8.52 -36.12
C SER A 326 -6.21 8.96 -35.37
N VAL A 327 -5.55 8.04 -34.70
CA VAL A 327 -4.34 8.22 -33.91
C VAL A 327 -3.23 7.30 -34.41
N THR A 328 -1.99 7.55 -34.00
CA THR A 328 -0.87 6.63 -34.22
C THR A 328 -1.17 5.26 -33.62
N SER A 329 -0.54 4.23 -34.16
CA SER A 329 -0.64 2.86 -33.69
C SER A 329 0.73 2.32 -33.25
N GLY A 330 0.75 1.14 -32.64
CA GLY A 330 1.95 0.36 -32.36
C GLY A 330 2.76 0.02 -33.61
N ASP A 331 2.09 -0.14 -34.75
CA ASP A 331 2.69 -0.37 -36.07
C ASP A 331 3.08 0.93 -36.81
N PHE A 332 2.80 2.10 -36.25
CA PHE A 332 3.17 3.37 -36.86
C PHE A 332 4.69 3.49 -37.00
N SER A 333 5.13 3.99 -38.17
CA SER A 333 6.56 4.09 -38.54
C SER A 333 7.04 5.53 -38.76
N GLY A 334 6.19 6.53 -38.49
CA GLY A 334 6.56 7.94 -38.52
C GLY A 334 7.36 8.38 -37.29
N SER A 335 7.48 9.69 -37.12
CA SER A 335 8.26 10.31 -36.03
C SER A 335 7.45 10.67 -34.80
N GLU A 336 6.12 10.62 -34.92
CA GLU A 336 5.17 10.89 -33.87
C GLU A 336 5.17 9.76 -32.84
N ASP A 337 4.84 10.10 -31.60
CA ASP A 337 4.75 9.13 -30.52
C ASP A 337 3.61 8.13 -30.77
N LYS A 338 3.84 6.90 -30.31
CA LYS A 338 2.84 5.82 -30.34
C LYS A 338 1.96 5.88 -29.09
N PRO A 339 0.81 5.19 -29.07
CA PRO A 339 0.00 5.10 -27.86
C PRO A 339 0.84 4.72 -26.65
N THR A 340 0.75 5.51 -25.59
CA THR A 340 1.57 5.38 -24.39
C THR A 340 0.66 5.40 -23.16
N LEU A 341 0.86 4.46 -22.26
CA LEU A 341 0.21 4.42 -20.96
C LEU A 341 1.16 5.03 -19.93
N SER A 342 0.78 6.19 -19.41
CA SER A 342 1.53 6.92 -18.39
C SER A 342 0.88 6.68 -17.03
N ILE A 343 1.65 6.23 -16.03
CA ILE A 343 1.14 5.87 -14.71
C ILE A 343 2.07 6.46 -13.63
N ASP A 344 1.49 7.23 -12.73
CA ASP A 344 2.12 7.72 -11.50
C ASP A 344 1.61 6.89 -10.32
N PHE A 345 2.52 6.35 -9.51
CA PHE A 345 2.15 5.49 -8.40
C PHE A 345 3.06 5.67 -7.19
N GLU A 346 2.54 5.26 -6.05
CA GLU A 346 3.23 5.30 -4.77
C GLU A 346 3.26 3.91 -4.14
N TYR A 347 4.39 3.52 -3.58
CA TYR A 347 4.53 2.23 -2.91
C TYR A 347 5.54 2.28 -1.76
N TYR A 348 5.43 1.30 -0.87
CA TYR A 348 6.44 1.02 0.14
C TYR A 348 7.25 -0.21 -0.28
N PRO A 349 8.59 -0.11 -0.37
CA PRO A 349 9.47 -1.20 -0.77
C PRO A 349 9.54 -2.37 0.21
#